data_AF-Q6DT20-F1
#
_entry.id   AF-Q6DT20-F1
#
_cell.length_a   1.000
_cell.length_b   1.000
_cell.length_c   1.000
_cell.angle_alpha   90.00
_cell.angle_beta   90.00
_cell.angle_gamma   90.00
#
_symmetry.space_group_name_H-M   'P 1'
#
loop_
_entity.id
_entity.type
_entity.pdbx_description
1 polymer ?
#
loop_
_entity_poly.entity_id
_entity_poly.type
_entity_poly.pdbx_seq_one_letter_code
_entity_poly.pdbx_strand_id
1 'polypeptide(L)'
;SITCGYNNLNIGTQGVMSIDNMKKINEAYQILQKALQRGLSALKENNGTIDVKYSYTCSGKGNTNCDPSLLGIKGTSENGEGRNGGSTTKAQTIDGKQVTTTISSKVVDSTAVGNTQHVSYTEITNQLNGVPDSAQALLAQASTLINTINSACPWFHVTNEIGGPQMNPTSGGLCVFKDEISAIQKMITDAQELVNQTSVINSNEQSTQQVGGSGGKPFNPFTDASFAQSMLANASAQAKMLDLSHQVGQAINPENLTGT
;
A
#
# COMPACT_ATOMS: atom_id res chain seq x y z
N SER A 1 -16.59 5.93 -7.46
CA SER A 1 -16.24 6.46 -6.13
C SER A 1 -16.81 5.55 -5.06
N ILE A 2 -16.29 5.60 -3.83
CA ILE A 2 -16.92 4.99 -2.65
C ILE A 2 -17.54 6.12 -1.83
N THR A 3 -18.80 5.99 -1.43
CA THR A 3 -19.53 7.00 -0.67
C THR A 3 -19.64 6.59 0.79
N CYS A 4 -19.01 7.35 1.69
CA CYS A 4 -19.14 7.18 3.14
C CYS A 4 -20.28 8.05 3.68
N GLY A 5 -21.53 7.60 3.51
CA GLY A 5 -22.74 8.39 3.81
C GLY A 5 -23.56 7.97 5.04
N TYR A 6 -23.08 7.01 5.83
CA TYR A 6 -23.79 6.53 7.02
C TYR A 6 -23.71 7.53 8.17
N ASN A 7 -24.87 7.94 8.68
CA ASN A 7 -25.01 8.88 9.80
C ASN A 7 -25.63 8.19 11.02
N ASN A 8 -25.33 8.68 12.22
CA ASN A 8 -25.89 8.19 13.48
C ASN A 8 -25.64 6.69 13.78
N LEU A 9 -24.61 6.11 13.16
CA LEU A 9 -24.13 4.75 13.44
C LEU A 9 -22.77 4.82 14.13
N ASN A 10 -22.51 3.83 14.99
CA ASN A 10 -21.24 3.74 15.69
C ASN A 10 -20.10 3.41 14.72
N ILE A 11 -18.97 4.09 14.93
CA ILE A 11 -17.70 3.81 14.24
C ILE A 11 -16.97 2.69 14.99
N GLY A 12 -16.41 1.73 14.27
CA GLY A 12 -15.54 0.69 14.85
C GLY A 12 -15.84 -0.72 14.36
N THR A 13 -15.38 -1.71 15.13
CA THR A 13 -15.51 -3.14 14.82
C THR A 13 -16.97 -3.54 14.61
N GLN A 14 -17.24 -4.19 13.48
CA GLN A 14 -18.59 -4.55 13.01
C GLN A 14 -19.54 -3.34 12.93
N GLY A 15 -19.00 -2.13 12.76
CA GLY A 15 -19.71 -0.87 12.59
C GLY A 15 -19.20 -0.09 11.38
N VAL A 16 -19.41 1.22 11.35
CA VAL A 16 -18.97 2.06 10.24
C VAL A 16 -17.46 2.25 10.29
N MET A 17 -16.78 2.14 9.13
CA MET A 17 -15.37 2.50 9.02
C MET A 17 -15.18 3.99 9.27
N SER A 18 -14.24 4.36 10.14
CA SER A 18 -13.89 5.76 10.34
C SER A 18 -13.33 6.38 9.07
N ILE A 19 -13.56 7.67 8.87
CA ILE A 19 -12.99 8.39 7.72
C ILE A 19 -11.47 8.42 7.78
N ASP A 20 -10.86 8.41 8.96
CA ASP A 20 -9.41 8.31 9.11
C ASP A 20 -8.85 6.97 8.62
N ASN A 21 -9.52 5.85 8.93
CA ASN A 21 -9.14 4.55 8.39
C ASN A 21 -9.39 4.47 6.88
N MET A 22 -10.47 5.08 6.38
CA MET A 22 -10.73 5.16 4.95
C MET A 22 -9.67 6.00 4.21
N LYS A 23 -9.20 7.12 4.80
CA LYS A 23 -8.10 7.92 4.25
C LYS A 23 -6.80 7.11 4.14
N LYS A 24 -6.45 6.33 5.18
CA LYS A 24 -5.30 5.41 5.16
C LYS A 24 -5.42 4.34 4.07
N ILE A 25 -6.57 3.67 3.99
CA ILE A 25 -6.87 2.66 2.96
C ILE A 25 -6.78 3.28 1.58
N ASN A 26 -7.40 4.43 1.37
CA ASN A 26 -7.43 5.08 0.08
C ASN A 26 -6.04 5.53 -0.36
N GLU A 27 -5.22 6.14 0.51
CA GLU A 27 -3.86 6.53 0.13
C GLU A 27 -3.03 5.32 -0.32
N ALA A 28 -3.01 4.25 0.47
CA ALA A 28 -2.31 3.02 0.13
C ALA A 28 -2.82 2.40 -1.19
N TYR A 29 -4.15 2.34 -1.36
CA TYR A 29 -4.78 1.85 -2.59
C TYR A 29 -4.37 2.68 -3.81
N GLN A 30 -4.40 4.01 -3.73
CA GLN A 30 -4.05 4.88 -4.85
C GLN A 30 -2.58 4.75 -5.24
N ILE A 31 -1.68 4.60 -4.27
CA ILE A 31 -0.25 4.34 -4.52
C ILE A 31 -0.07 3.00 -5.24
N LEU A 32 -0.67 1.93 -4.72
CA LEU A 32 -0.58 0.58 -5.31
C LEU A 32 -1.14 0.55 -6.73
N GLN A 33 -2.34 1.10 -6.95
CA GLN A 33 -2.96 1.13 -8.27
C GLN A 33 -2.13 1.93 -9.28
N LYS A 34 -1.53 3.04 -8.85
CA LYS A 34 -0.66 3.85 -9.71
C LYS A 34 0.61 3.11 -10.09
N ALA A 35 1.24 2.41 -9.14
CA ALA A 35 2.40 1.57 -9.39
C ALA A 35 2.08 0.43 -10.35
N LEU A 36 0.98 -0.30 -10.11
CA LEU A 36 0.52 -1.40 -10.97
C LEU A 36 0.21 -0.93 -12.39
N GLN A 37 -0.42 0.24 -12.55
CA GLN A 37 -0.71 0.82 -13.86
C GLN A 37 0.56 1.17 -14.64
N ARG A 38 1.61 1.67 -13.96
CA ARG A 38 2.91 1.98 -14.58
C ARG A 38 3.72 0.72 -14.89
N GLY A 39 3.51 -0.35 -14.13
CA GLY A 39 4.33 -1.55 -14.13
C GLY A 39 5.35 -1.51 -12.99
N LEU A 40 5.53 -2.66 -12.34
CA LEU A 40 6.45 -2.80 -11.21
C LEU A 40 7.89 -2.93 -11.70
N SER A 41 8.81 -2.26 -11.01
CA SER A 41 10.25 -2.34 -11.28
C SER A 41 10.84 -3.68 -10.84
N ALA A 42 12.00 -4.05 -11.40
CA ALA A 42 12.75 -5.23 -10.93
C ALA A 42 13.22 -5.06 -9.48
N LEU A 43 13.42 -6.17 -8.75
CA LEU A 43 13.73 -6.14 -7.30
C LEU A 43 15.02 -5.36 -6.95
N LYS A 44 15.97 -5.26 -7.87
CA LYS A 44 17.21 -4.50 -7.65
C LYS A 44 17.00 -2.97 -7.74
N GLU A 45 15.91 -2.51 -8.36
CA GLU A 45 15.64 -1.10 -8.59
C GLU A 45 14.96 -0.49 -7.37
N ASN A 46 15.78 -0.02 -6.43
CA ASN A 46 15.30 0.51 -5.15
C ASN A 46 15.04 2.02 -5.14
N ASN A 47 15.36 2.72 -6.24
CA ASN A 47 15.37 4.19 -6.31
C ASN A 47 14.30 4.80 -7.21
N GLY A 48 13.45 3.98 -7.83
CA GLY A 48 12.33 4.47 -8.61
C GLY A 48 11.32 5.23 -7.75
N THR A 49 10.58 6.11 -8.42
CA THR A 49 9.50 6.88 -7.81
C THR A 49 8.34 7.09 -8.78
N ILE A 50 7.15 7.27 -8.20
CA ILE A 50 5.92 7.61 -8.89
C ILE A 50 5.26 8.84 -8.26
N ASP A 51 4.46 9.54 -9.07
CA ASP A 51 3.60 10.62 -8.60
C ASP A 51 2.14 10.13 -8.55
N VAL A 52 1.49 10.38 -7.42
CA VAL A 52 0.15 9.89 -7.11
C VAL A 52 -0.75 11.09 -6.83
N LYS A 53 -1.92 11.12 -7.47
CA LYS A 53 -2.92 12.16 -7.27
C LYS A 53 -4.29 11.52 -7.07
N TYR A 54 -4.98 11.92 -6.01
CA TYR A 54 -6.34 11.50 -5.73
C TYR A 54 -7.11 12.62 -5.03
N SER A 55 -8.44 12.57 -5.13
CA SER A 55 -9.33 13.51 -4.45
C SER A 55 -10.44 12.80 -3.69
N TYR A 56 -10.99 13.50 -2.70
CA TYR A 56 -12.22 13.12 -2.02
C TYR A 56 -13.04 14.39 -1.71
N THR A 57 -14.34 14.21 -1.52
CA THR A 57 -15.28 15.32 -1.33
C THR A 57 -16.06 15.16 -0.03
N CYS A 58 -16.35 16.28 0.63
CA CYS A 58 -17.24 16.34 1.79
C CYS A 58 -18.42 17.26 1.50
N SER A 59 -19.62 16.75 1.75
CA SER A 59 -20.89 17.48 1.67
C SER A 59 -21.74 17.16 2.90
N GLY A 60 -22.84 17.90 3.07
CA GLY A 60 -23.77 17.73 4.18
C GLY A 60 -23.46 18.62 5.40
N LYS A 61 -24.52 19.09 6.06
CA LYS A 61 -24.42 19.96 7.24
C LYS A 61 -23.67 19.25 8.37
N GLY A 62 -22.66 19.90 8.94
CA GLY A 62 -21.88 19.39 10.07
C GLY A 62 -20.73 18.45 9.68
N ASN A 63 -20.48 18.21 8.39
CA ASN A 63 -19.36 17.39 7.95
C ASN A 63 -18.02 18.14 8.08
N THR A 64 -17.15 17.65 8.97
CA THR A 64 -15.84 18.26 9.26
C THR A 64 -14.67 17.51 8.64
N ASN A 65 -14.89 16.43 7.88
CA ASN A 65 -13.81 15.56 7.37
C ASN A 65 -12.88 16.25 6.35
N CYS A 66 -13.32 17.37 5.78
CA CYS A 66 -12.57 18.25 4.87
C CYS A 66 -12.30 19.62 5.50
N ASP A 67 -12.23 19.70 6.83
CA ASP A 67 -11.79 20.93 7.50
C ASP A 67 -10.31 21.21 7.21
N PRO A 68 -9.94 22.40 6.69
CA PRO A 68 -8.56 22.78 6.40
C PRO A 68 -7.60 22.55 7.59
N SER A 69 -8.07 22.77 8.81
CA SER A 69 -7.27 22.64 10.03
C SER A 69 -6.79 21.20 10.26
N LEU A 70 -7.61 20.20 9.96
CA LEU A 70 -7.26 18.77 10.04
C LEU A 70 -6.20 18.37 9.01
N LEU A 71 -6.03 19.17 7.97
CA LEU A 71 -5.13 18.91 6.84
C LEU A 71 -3.83 19.72 6.92
N GLY A 72 -3.72 20.63 7.89
CA GLY A 72 -2.61 21.57 8.00
C GLY A 72 -2.64 22.68 6.96
N ILE A 73 -3.81 22.93 6.35
CA ILE A 73 -4.02 24.07 5.46
C ILE A 73 -4.29 25.29 6.34
N LYS A 74 -3.47 26.32 6.18
CA LYS A 74 -3.68 27.63 6.79
C LYS A 74 -4.39 28.52 5.78
N GLY A 75 -5.29 29.38 6.26
CA GLY A 75 -5.97 30.35 5.42
C GLY A 75 -6.23 31.65 6.15
N THR A 76 -7.04 32.48 5.51
CA THR A 76 -7.52 33.75 6.02
C THR A 76 -9.05 33.72 6.03
N SER A 77 -9.68 34.65 6.73
CA SER A 77 -11.14 34.72 6.72
C SER A 77 -11.71 34.99 5.32
N GLU A 78 -10.94 35.61 4.42
CA GLU A 78 -11.31 35.87 3.01
C GLU A 78 -11.46 34.60 2.16
N ASN A 79 -10.65 33.55 2.43
CA ASN A 79 -10.72 32.28 1.71
C ASN A 79 -11.42 31.17 2.52
N GLY A 80 -12.21 31.57 3.52
CA GLY A 80 -12.94 30.66 4.40
C GLY A 80 -12.00 29.79 5.22
N GLU A 81 -10.97 30.40 5.83
CA GLU A 81 -9.93 29.71 6.62
C GLU A 81 -9.21 28.62 5.81
N GLY A 82 -9.03 28.86 4.51
CA GLY A 82 -8.33 27.97 3.59
C GLY A 82 -9.24 26.95 2.92
N ARG A 83 -10.55 26.94 3.24
CA ARG A 83 -11.49 25.97 2.67
C ARG A 83 -11.69 26.17 1.17
N ASN A 84 -11.61 27.39 0.66
CA ASN A 84 -11.71 27.66 -0.77
C ASN A 84 -10.41 28.23 -1.35
N GLY A 85 -9.63 27.39 -2.03
CA GLY A 85 -8.37 27.77 -2.66
C GLY A 85 -7.14 27.67 -1.76
N GLY A 86 -7.29 27.22 -0.52
CA GLY A 86 -6.15 26.96 0.38
C GLY A 86 -5.33 25.76 -0.06
N SER A 87 -4.03 25.80 0.23
CA SER A 87 -3.09 24.73 -0.06
C SER A 87 -1.99 24.67 0.99
N THR A 88 -1.45 23.48 1.22
CA THR A 88 -0.28 23.24 2.07
C THR A 88 0.60 22.17 1.46
N THR A 89 1.90 22.26 1.71
CA THR A 89 2.86 21.25 1.30
C THR A 89 3.59 20.75 2.53
N LYS A 90 3.60 19.43 2.71
CA LYS A 90 4.27 18.76 3.82
C LYS A 90 5.15 17.63 3.31
N ALA A 91 6.28 17.44 3.98
CA ALA A 91 7.07 16.23 3.83
C ALA A 91 6.42 15.11 4.66
N GLN A 92 6.32 13.93 4.08
CA GLN A 92 6.00 12.69 4.80
C GLN A 92 7.05 11.63 4.48
N THR A 93 7.25 10.69 5.39
CA THR A 93 8.23 9.62 5.19
C THR A 93 7.49 8.34 4.80
N ILE A 94 7.81 7.78 3.62
CA ILE A 94 7.33 6.48 3.15
C ILE A 94 8.55 5.60 2.89
N ASP A 95 8.64 4.45 3.57
CA ASP A 95 9.78 3.51 3.47
C ASP A 95 11.16 4.20 3.65
N GLY A 96 11.27 5.08 4.66
CA GLY A 96 12.50 5.84 4.94
C GLY A 96 12.83 6.95 3.93
N LYS A 97 12.03 7.13 2.87
CA LYS A 97 12.21 8.19 1.86
C LYS A 97 11.25 9.35 2.09
N GLN A 98 11.75 10.58 1.89
CA GLN A 98 10.91 11.77 1.94
C GLN A 98 10.05 11.88 0.69
N VAL A 99 8.75 12.02 0.89
CA VAL A 99 7.73 12.23 -0.13
C VAL A 99 7.10 13.60 0.09
N THR A 100 7.02 14.40 -0.97
CA THR A 100 6.42 15.73 -0.90
C THR A 100 4.93 15.63 -1.19
N THR A 101 4.09 15.99 -0.22
CA THR A 101 2.64 15.92 -0.35
C THR A 101 2.05 17.32 -0.36
N THR A 102 1.41 17.67 -1.45
CA THR A 102 0.62 18.90 -1.59
C THR A 102 -0.85 18.56 -1.40
N ILE A 103 -1.51 19.24 -0.46
CA ILE A 103 -2.93 19.10 -0.18
C ILE A 103 -3.59 20.44 -0.49
N SER A 104 -4.60 20.42 -1.34
CA SER A 104 -5.37 21.62 -1.72
C SER A 104 -6.86 21.41 -1.46
N SER A 105 -7.55 22.51 -1.12
CA SER A 105 -8.98 22.54 -0.83
C SER A 105 -9.70 23.49 -1.77
N LYS A 106 -10.87 23.09 -2.26
CA LYS A 106 -11.74 23.90 -3.12
C LYS A 106 -13.19 23.73 -2.71
N VAL A 107 -13.95 24.83 -2.66
CA VAL A 107 -15.40 24.77 -2.48
C VAL A 107 -16.09 24.82 -3.84
N VAL A 108 -17.10 23.97 -4.02
CA VAL A 108 -17.99 23.98 -5.18
C VAL A 108 -19.41 24.23 -4.68
N ASP A 109 -20.04 25.29 -5.17
CA ASP A 109 -21.40 25.65 -4.80
C ASP A 109 -22.44 24.74 -5.48
N SER A 110 -23.62 24.56 -4.85
CA SER A 110 -24.73 23.77 -5.38
C SER A 110 -25.23 24.27 -6.74
N THR A 111 -25.10 25.58 -6.99
CA THR A 111 -25.53 26.25 -8.23
C THR A 111 -24.38 26.43 -9.23
N ALA A 112 -23.17 25.98 -8.90
CA ALA A 112 -22.02 26.11 -9.79
C ALA A 112 -22.24 25.37 -11.11
N VAL A 113 -21.83 26.00 -12.21
CA VAL A 113 -21.91 25.40 -13.56
C VAL A 113 -21.16 24.08 -13.57
N GLY A 114 -21.84 23.00 -13.99
CA GLY A 114 -21.29 21.64 -14.03
C GLY A 114 -21.44 20.82 -12.74
N ASN A 115 -21.98 21.40 -11.66
CA ASN A 115 -22.29 20.62 -10.45
C ASN A 115 -23.60 19.82 -10.66
N THR A 116 -23.47 18.52 -10.84
CA THR A 116 -24.59 17.58 -11.02
C THR A 116 -25.16 17.02 -9.71
N GLN A 117 -24.53 17.33 -8.56
CA GLN A 117 -24.96 16.81 -7.26
C GLN A 117 -26.05 17.68 -6.60
N HIS A 118 -26.27 18.90 -7.09
CA HIS A 118 -27.23 19.88 -6.56
C HIS A 118 -27.05 20.21 -5.06
N VAL A 119 -25.85 19.93 -4.52
CA VAL A 119 -25.44 20.28 -3.15
C VAL A 119 -24.04 20.89 -3.19
N SER A 120 -23.77 21.83 -2.28
CA SER A 120 -22.43 22.39 -2.13
C SER A 120 -21.50 21.38 -1.45
N TYR A 121 -20.24 21.32 -1.86
CA TYR A 121 -19.25 20.42 -1.30
C TYR A 121 -17.85 21.04 -1.26
N THR A 122 -17.00 20.49 -0.40
CA THR A 122 -15.56 20.78 -0.39
C THR A 122 -14.83 19.61 -1.03
N GLU A 123 -13.97 19.88 -2.01
CA GLU A 123 -13.06 18.91 -2.61
C GLU A 123 -11.66 19.08 -2.02
N ILE A 124 -11.07 17.97 -1.58
CA ILE A 124 -9.67 17.89 -1.16
C ILE A 124 -8.91 17.11 -2.22
N THR A 125 -7.85 17.70 -2.76
CA THR A 125 -6.94 17.04 -3.69
C THR A 125 -5.59 16.82 -3.00
N ASN A 126 -5.12 15.58 -3.01
CA ASN A 126 -3.81 15.18 -2.52
C ASN A 126 -2.93 14.86 -3.73
N GLN A 127 -1.75 15.44 -3.76
CA GLN A 127 -0.71 15.16 -4.74
C GLN A 127 0.57 14.78 -4.02
N LEU A 128 0.96 13.52 -4.12
CA LEU A 128 2.17 12.96 -3.55
C LEU A 128 3.19 12.85 -4.68
N ASN A 129 4.32 13.53 -4.53
CA ASN A 129 5.41 13.49 -5.51
C ASN A 129 6.61 12.75 -4.93
N GLY A 130 7.23 11.91 -5.75
CA GLY A 130 8.39 11.12 -5.36
C GLY A 130 8.07 9.94 -4.44
N VAL A 131 6.88 9.33 -4.55
CA VAL A 131 6.52 8.13 -3.79
C VAL A 131 7.41 6.97 -4.23
N PRO A 132 8.10 6.26 -3.33
CA PRO A 132 8.94 5.13 -3.72
C PRO A 132 8.12 3.97 -4.28
N ASP A 133 8.60 3.39 -5.38
CA ASP A 133 7.95 2.26 -6.07
C ASP A 133 8.76 0.96 -6.00
N SER A 134 9.72 0.88 -5.08
CA SER A 134 10.45 -0.35 -4.79
C SER A 134 9.51 -1.46 -4.29
N ALA A 135 9.87 -2.72 -4.50
CA ALA A 135 9.08 -3.85 -4.03
C ALA A 135 8.81 -3.78 -2.51
N GLN A 136 9.82 -3.39 -1.72
CA GLN A 136 9.69 -3.18 -0.28
C GLN A 136 8.64 -2.11 0.07
N ALA A 137 8.72 -0.93 -0.57
CA ALA A 137 7.80 0.17 -0.32
C ALA A 137 6.35 -0.21 -0.67
N LEU A 138 6.15 -0.88 -1.81
CA LEU A 138 4.82 -1.29 -2.25
C LEU A 138 4.24 -2.41 -1.38
N LEU A 139 5.05 -3.38 -0.93
CA LEU A 139 4.62 -4.39 0.05
C LEU A 139 4.21 -3.77 1.38
N ALA A 140 4.89 -2.69 1.81
CA ALA A 140 4.48 -1.94 3.00
C ALA A 140 3.10 -1.27 2.80
N GLN A 141 2.83 -0.70 1.61
CA GLN A 141 1.50 -0.16 1.29
C GLN A 141 0.42 -1.25 1.27
N ALA A 142 0.70 -2.42 0.67
CA ALA A 142 -0.20 -3.56 0.67
C ALA A 142 -0.49 -4.05 2.10
N SER A 143 0.54 -4.09 2.96
CA SER A 143 0.41 -4.40 4.38
C SER A 143 -0.47 -3.37 5.11
N THR A 144 -0.26 -2.07 4.89
CA THR A 144 -1.12 -1.01 5.45
C THR A 144 -2.57 -1.19 5.03
N LEU A 145 -2.82 -1.47 3.75
CA LEU A 145 -4.17 -1.67 3.22
C LEU A 145 -4.88 -2.84 3.92
N ILE A 146 -4.30 -4.04 3.89
CA ILE A 146 -4.95 -5.24 4.45
C ILE A 146 -5.08 -5.17 5.98
N ASN A 147 -4.06 -4.66 6.67
CA ASN A 147 -4.09 -4.55 8.12
C ASN A 147 -5.11 -3.50 8.58
N THR A 148 -5.26 -2.38 7.86
CA THR A 148 -6.29 -1.39 8.20
C THR A 148 -7.69 -1.97 8.03
N ILE A 149 -7.93 -2.75 6.96
CA ILE A 149 -9.20 -3.46 6.76
C ILE A 149 -9.47 -4.45 7.90
N ASN A 150 -8.48 -5.29 8.22
CA ASN A 150 -8.61 -6.33 9.24
C ASN A 150 -8.82 -5.73 10.64
N SER A 151 -7.98 -4.76 11.04
CA SER A 151 -8.06 -4.12 12.36
C SER A 151 -9.32 -3.27 12.53
N ALA A 152 -9.78 -2.57 11.49
CA ALA A 152 -11.02 -1.81 11.57
C ALA A 152 -12.25 -2.72 11.57
N CYS A 153 -12.17 -3.87 10.88
CA CYS A 153 -13.25 -4.84 10.69
C CYS A 153 -14.63 -4.18 10.53
N PRO A 154 -14.83 -3.30 9.52
CA PRO A 154 -16.11 -2.62 9.37
C PRO A 154 -17.22 -3.59 9.00
N TRP A 155 -18.46 -3.18 9.26
CA TRP A 155 -19.63 -3.86 8.75
C TRP A 155 -19.68 -3.78 7.22
N PHE A 156 -20.05 -4.89 6.59
CA PHE A 156 -20.35 -4.97 5.17
C PHE A 156 -21.70 -5.64 4.94
N HIS A 157 -22.30 -5.31 3.79
CA HIS A 157 -23.43 -6.01 3.22
C HIS A 157 -23.28 -6.01 1.70
N VAL A 158 -23.44 -7.16 1.07
CA VAL A 158 -23.34 -7.32 -0.39
C VAL A 158 -24.70 -7.59 -1.00
N THR A 159 -24.87 -7.17 -2.24
CA THR A 159 -26.01 -7.52 -3.08
C THR A 159 -25.53 -8.55 -4.08
N ASN A 160 -25.89 -9.83 -3.88
CA ASN A 160 -25.57 -10.87 -4.85
C ASN A 160 -26.42 -10.71 -6.11
N GLU A 161 -25.79 -10.89 -7.26
CA GLU A 161 -26.48 -10.87 -8.54
C GLU A 161 -27.08 -12.24 -8.87
N ILE A 162 -28.25 -12.23 -9.51
CA ILE A 162 -28.93 -13.45 -9.94
C ILE A 162 -28.15 -14.06 -11.11
N GLY A 163 -27.74 -15.33 -10.97
CA GLY A 163 -27.00 -16.06 -12.00
C GLY A 163 -25.48 -15.84 -11.98
N GLY A 164 -24.97 -14.97 -11.11
CA GLY A 164 -23.53 -14.78 -10.88
C GLY A 164 -22.98 -15.62 -9.72
N PRO A 165 -21.65 -15.60 -9.49
CA PRO A 165 -21.04 -16.12 -8.28
C PRO A 165 -21.68 -15.49 -7.02
N GLN A 166 -21.87 -16.30 -5.98
CA GLN A 166 -22.49 -15.87 -4.75
C GLN A 166 -21.43 -15.61 -3.68
N MET A 167 -21.49 -14.45 -3.03
CA MET A 167 -20.66 -14.15 -1.86
C MET A 167 -21.30 -14.72 -0.59
N ASN A 168 -20.50 -15.36 0.26
CA ASN A 168 -20.91 -15.88 1.57
C ASN A 168 -19.86 -15.51 2.65
N PRO A 169 -20.25 -14.93 3.80
CA PRO A 169 -21.59 -14.43 4.14
C PRO A 169 -21.95 -13.16 3.37
N THR A 170 -23.25 -12.89 3.25
CA THR A 170 -23.75 -11.68 2.55
C THR A 170 -23.72 -10.42 3.42
N SER A 171 -23.42 -10.55 4.71
CA SER A 171 -23.22 -9.44 5.64
C SER A 171 -22.47 -9.88 6.89
N GLY A 172 -21.80 -8.93 7.54
CA GLY A 172 -21.06 -9.16 8.78
C GLY A 172 -19.93 -8.14 8.94
N GLY A 173 -18.98 -8.40 9.83
CA GLY A 173 -17.71 -7.66 9.84
C GLY A 173 -16.76 -8.19 8.76
N LEU A 174 -16.00 -7.32 8.07
CA LEU A 174 -15.04 -7.76 7.05
C LEU A 174 -13.97 -8.73 7.57
N CYS A 175 -13.65 -8.71 8.86
CA CYS A 175 -12.76 -9.69 9.47
C CYS A 175 -13.34 -11.11 9.59
N VAL A 176 -14.56 -11.35 9.06
CA VAL A 176 -15.10 -12.71 8.88
C VAL A 176 -14.30 -13.51 7.85
N PHE A 177 -13.69 -12.83 6.87
CA PHE A 177 -12.83 -13.41 5.82
C PHE A 177 -11.43 -13.73 6.36
N LYS A 178 -11.36 -14.51 7.44
CA LYS A 178 -10.14 -14.77 8.19
C LYS A 178 -9.11 -15.51 7.34
N ASP A 179 -9.54 -16.49 6.56
CA ASP A 179 -8.64 -17.32 5.78
C ASP A 179 -8.05 -16.51 4.62
N GLU A 180 -8.87 -15.70 3.94
CA GLU A 180 -8.43 -14.81 2.86
C GLU A 180 -7.48 -13.73 3.38
N ILE A 181 -7.83 -13.07 4.49
CA ILE A 181 -6.98 -12.04 5.10
C ILE A 181 -5.66 -12.65 5.56
N SER A 182 -5.70 -13.82 6.21
CA SER A 182 -4.49 -14.49 6.70
C SER A 182 -3.59 -14.95 5.55
N ALA A 183 -4.18 -15.47 4.46
CA ALA A 183 -3.44 -15.84 3.26
C ALA A 183 -2.75 -14.61 2.64
N ILE A 184 -3.47 -13.49 2.46
CA ILE A 184 -2.89 -12.25 1.92
C ILE A 184 -1.78 -11.71 2.83
N GLN A 185 -1.99 -11.69 4.15
CA GLN A 185 -0.97 -11.26 5.11
C GLN A 185 0.28 -12.16 5.04
N LYS A 186 0.10 -13.48 4.91
CA LYS A 186 1.20 -14.43 4.73
C LYS A 186 1.95 -14.16 3.43
N MET A 187 1.24 -13.98 2.31
CA MET A 187 1.85 -13.67 1.02
C MET A 187 2.71 -12.40 1.09
N ILE A 188 2.20 -11.34 1.73
CA ILE A 188 2.95 -10.08 1.92
C ILE A 188 4.19 -10.32 2.78
N THR A 189 4.06 -11.09 3.86
CA THR A 189 5.17 -11.41 4.78
C THR A 189 6.27 -12.21 4.08
N ASP A 190 5.90 -13.27 3.36
CA ASP A 190 6.84 -14.11 2.60
C ASP A 190 7.53 -13.28 1.50
N ALA A 191 6.79 -12.41 0.80
CA ALA A 191 7.35 -11.52 -0.22
C ALA A 191 8.30 -10.48 0.37
N GLN A 192 8.02 -9.94 1.56
CA GLN A 192 8.95 -9.05 2.26
C GLN A 192 10.24 -9.78 2.64
N GLU A 193 10.14 -11.00 3.17
CA GLU A 193 11.29 -11.83 3.50
C GLU A 193 12.13 -12.19 2.27
N LEU A 194 11.47 -12.44 1.14
CA LEU A 194 12.09 -12.68 -0.16
C LEU A 194 12.88 -11.44 -0.61
N VAL A 195 12.26 -10.26 -0.59
CA VAL A 195 12.91 -9.01 -1.03
C VAL A 195 14.14 -8.71 -0.17
N ASN A 196 14.10 -9.00 1.13
CA ASN A 196 15.23 -8.86 2.04
C ASN A 196 16.46 -9.73 1.65
N GLN A 197 16.27 -10.83 0.91
CA GLN A 197 17.39 -11.63 0.42
C GLN A 197 18.22 -10.90 -0.66
N THR A 198 17.64 -9.90 -1.34
CA THR A 198 18.33 -9.12 -2.39
C THR A 198 19.60 -8.47 -1.84
N SER A 199 19.58 -7.93 -0.62
CA SER A 199 20.78 -7.34 -0.01
C SER A 199 21.84 -8.38 0.36
N VAL A 200 21.43 -9.59 0.74
CA VAL A 200 22.35 -10.71 1.02
C VAL A 200 23.09 -11.12 -0.24
N ILE A 201 22.38 -11.24 -1.36
CA ILE A 201 22.96 -11.54 -2.68
C ILE A 201 23.95 -10.45 -3.09
N ASN A 202 23.54 -9.18 -3.02
CA ASN A 202 24.39 -8.05 -3.43
C ASN A 202 25.63 -7.88 -2.54
N SER A 203 25.54 -8.22 -1.24
CA SER A 203 26.70 -8.12 -0.33
C SER A 203 27.69 -9.28 -0.49
N ASN A 204 27.30 -10.34 -1.20
CA ASN A 204 28.09 -11.55 -1.42
C ASN A 204 28.31 -11.77 -2.93
N GLU A 205 28.77 -10.74 -3.65
CA GLU A 205 29.04 -10.84 -5.09
C GLU A 205 30.07 -11.94 -5.39
N GLN A 206 29.84 -12.69 -6.48
CA GLN A 206 30.70 -13.80 -6.89
C GLN A 206 31.79 -13.39 -7.89
N SER A 207 31.65 -12.21 -8.50
CA SER A 207 32.57 -11.66 -9.49
C SER A 207 33.92 -11.20 -8.93
N THR A 208 33.96 -10.84 -7.63
CA THR A 208 35.13 -10.26 -6.97
C THR A 208 35.90 -11.27 -6.11
N GLN A 209 35.39 -12.50 -6.00
CA GLN A 209 36.00 -13.53 -5.17
C GLN A 209 37.24 -14.10 -5.87
N GLN A 210 38.40 -13.98 -5.23
CA GLN A 210 39.61 -14.64 -5.70
C GLN A 210 39.47 -16.15 -5.50
N VAL A 211 39.38 -16.88 -6.61
CA VAL A 211 39.31 -18.35 -6.62
C VAL A 211 40.59 -18.93 -7.23
N GLY A 212 41.10 -20.01 -6.64
CA GLY A 212 42.33 -20.68 -7.06
C GLY A 212 43.46 -20.60 -6.04
N GLY A 213 44.52 -21.37 -6.27
CA GLY A 213 45.68 -21.39 -5.38
C GLY A 213 46.47 -20.08 -5.43
N SER A 214 47.07 -19.70 -4.31
CA SER A 214 47.90 -18.49 -4.22
C SER A 214 49.33 -18.74 -4.71
N GLY A 215 49.91 -17.77 -5.44
CA GLY A 215 51.32 -17.80 -5.85
C GLY A 215 51.70 -18.92 -6.82
N GLY A 216 50.78 -19.32 -7.71
CA GLY A 216 51.01 -20.35 -8.73
C GLY A 216 50.98 -21.79 -8.21
N LYS A 217 50.61 -22.01 -6.95
CA LYS A 217 50.41 -23.34 -6.36
C LYS A 217 49.07 -23.93 -6.82
N PRO A 218 48.94 -25.27 -6.87
CA PRO A 218 47.63 -25.92 -7.01
C PRO A 218 46.68 -25.47 -5.91
N PHE A 219 45.40 -25.38 -6.24
CA PHE A 219 44.34 -25.04 -5.29
C PHE A 219 44.28 -26.05 -4.14
N ASN A 220 44.25 -25.55 -2.90
CA ASN A 220 44.04 -26.35 -1.71
C ASN A 220 42.67 -26.04 -1.08
N PRO A 221 41.69 -26.97 -1.13
CA PRO A 221 40.36 -26.75 -0.56
C PRO A 221 40.34 -26.45 0.94
N PHE A 222 41.38 -26.84 1.69
CA PHE A 222 41.46 -26.63 3.13
C PHE A 222 41.96 -25.24 3.52
N THR A 223 42.61 -24.51 2.61
CA THR A 223 43.22 -23.20 2.91
C THR A 223 42.78 -22.08 1.96
N ASP A 224 42.41 -22.40 0.72
CA ASP A 224 42.17 -21.42 -0.34
C ASP A 224 40.67 -21.22 -0.62
N ALA A 225 39.81 -21.71 0.27
CA ALA A 225 38.36 -21.73 0.11
C ALA A 225 37.61 -20.69 0.98
N SER A 226 38.25 -19.60 1.39
CA SER A 226 37.60 -18.55 2.20
C SER A 226 36.39 -17.91 1.49
N PHE A 227 36.40 -17.89 0.15
CA PHE A 227 35.27 -17.45 -0.67
C PHE A 227 34.02 -18.30 -0.49
N ALA A 228 34.16 -19.56 -0.05
CA ALA A 228 33.06 -20.52 0.05
C ALA A 228 31.96 -20.06 1.01
N GLN A 229 32.29 -19.31 2.07
CA GLN A 229 31.29 -18.77 2.99
C GLN A 229 30.38 -17.75 2.30
N SER A 230 30.97 -16.85 1.51
CA SER A 230 30.21 -15.85 0.74
C SER A 230 29.41 -16.51 -0.38
N MET A 231 30.02 -17.47 -1.09
CA MET A 231 29.34 -18.29 -2.10
C MET A 231 28.13 -19.03 -1.53
N LEU A 232 28.27 -19.66 -0.36
CA LEU A 232 27.18 -20.36 0.31
C LEU A 232 26.07 -19.41 0.74
N ALA A 233 26.40 -18.24 1.29
CA ALA A 233 25.42 -17.23 1.68
C ALA A 233 24.62 -16.72 0.47
N ASN A 234 25.30 -16.44 -0.64
CA ASN A 234 24.66 -16.02 -1.89
C ASN A 234 23.74 -17.13 -2.45
N ALA A 235 24.23 -18.36 -2.57
CA ALA A 235 23.45 -19.49 -3.09
C ALA A 235 22.23 -19.80 -2.20
N SER A 236 22.39 -19.76 -0.88
CA SER A 236 21.30 -19.98 0.08
C SER A 236 20.24 -18.89 -0.03
N ALA A 237 20.65 -17.63 -0.21
CA ALA A 237 19.72 -16.51 -0.39
C ALA A 237 18.90 -16.66 -1.69
N GLN A 238 19.54 -17.04 -2.80
CA GLN A 238 18.83 -17.31 -4.07
C GLN A 238 17.83 -18.47 -3.93
N ALA A 239 18.24 -19.59 -3.31
CA ALA A 239 17.35 -20.72 -3.06
C ALA A 239 16.16 -20.32 -2.17
N LYS A 240 16.40 -19.51 -1.14
CA LYS A 240 15.35 -18.99 -0.26
C LYS A 240 14.38 -18.07 -0.99
N MET A 241 14.85 -17.21 -1.90
CA MET A 241 13.96 -16.39 -2.74
C MET A 241 13.05 -17.25 -3.61
N LEU A 242 13.59 -18.32 -4.21
CA LEU A 242 12.81 -19.25 -5.02
C LEU A 242 11.74 -19.98 -4.19
N ASP A 243 12.12 -20.48 -3.01
CA ASP A 243 11.20 -21.16 -2.11
C ASP A 243 10.07 -20.23 -1.63
N LEU A 244 10.40 -19.02 -1.18
CA LEU A 244 9.41 -18.03 -0.77
C LEU A 244 8.49 -17.60 -1.94
N SER A 245 9.03 -17.45 -3.15
CA SER A 245 8.22 -17.18 -4.35
C SER A 245 7.19 -18.28 -4.58
N HIS A 246 7.62 -19.54 -4.44
CA HIS A 246 6.75 -20.70 -4.55
C HIS A 246 5.69 -20.71 -3.44
N GLN A 247 6.07 -20.44 -2.18
CA GLN A 247 5.14 -20.37 -1.05
C GLN A 247 4.05 -19.29 -1.24
N VAL A 248 4.43 -18.11 -1.74
CA VAL A 248 3.46 -17.04 -2.08
C VAL A 248 2.46 -17.55 -3.12
N GLY A 249 2.91 -18.26 -4.15
CA GLY A 249 2.05 -18.85 -5.16
C GLY A 249 1.09 -19.89 -4.58
N GLN A 250 1.59 -20.78 -3.71
CA GLN A 250 0.76 -21.84 -3.12
C GLN A 250 -0.29 -21.32 -2.14
N ALA A 251 -0.03 -20.19 -1.48
CA ALA A 251 -0.96 -19.60 -0.51
C ALA A 251 -2.30 -19.15 -1.14
N ILE A 252 -2.35 -18.93 -2.46
CA ILE A 252 -3.53 -18.42 -3.16
C ILE A 252 -3.93 -19.28 -4.37
N ASN A 253 -3.21 -20.37 -4.65
CA ASN A 253 -3.53 -21.23 -5.78
C ASN A 253 -4.88 -21.92 -5.56
N PRO A 254 -5.93 -21.63 -6.37
CA PRO A 254 -7.26 -22.19 -6.17
C PRO A 254 -7.32 -23.71 -6.27
N GLU A 255 -6.35 -24.37 -6.93
CA GLU A 255 -6.25 -25.83 -6.98
C GLU A 255 -5.96 -26.47 -5.61
N ASN A 256 -5.35 -25.69 -4.70
CA ASN A 256 -4.98 -26.11 -3.36
C ASN A 256 -5.85 -25.47 -2.26
N LEU A 257 -6.82 -24.65 -2.66
CA LEU A 257 -7.80 -24.07 -1.74
C LEU A 257 -9.00 -25.01 -1.62
N THR A 258 -9.50 -25.16 -0.40
CA THR A 258 -10.78 -25.81 -0.14
C THR A 258 -11.80 -24.75 0.24
N GLY A 259 -12.91 -24.67 -0.50
CA GLY A 259 -14.08 -23.87 -0.12
C GLY A 259 -15.26 -24.79 0.18
N THR A 260 -15.88 -24.61 1.35
CA THR A 260 -17.26 -25.05 1.61
C THR A 260 -18.25 -23.99 1.19
#